data_AF-A0A924HYJ1-F1
#
_entry.id   AF-A0A924HYJ1-F1
#
_cell.length_a   1.000
_cell.length_b   1.000
_cell.length_c   1.000
_cell.angle_alpha   90.00
_cell.angle_beta   90.00
_cell.angle_gamma   90.00
#
_symmetry.space_group_name_H-M   'P 1'
#
loop_
_entity.id
_entity.type
_entity.pdbx_description
1 polymer ?
#
loop_
_entity_poly.entity_id
_entity_poly.type
_entity_poly.pdbx_seq_one_letter_code
_entity_poly.pdbx_strand_id
1 'polypeptide(L)'
;MRKILFILGELSNSNVEWLLLSGRKEQVSMGTRLVQEGHSVDAFYIILNGEFKVIVESQNDREIAVLRSGEVLGEISFLDTRPPVATVIATQDSLVFRISGAVLSEKLKDDGEFAAHFYRAIALFLADRIRNTVGLLGYGQEYPSDSPLQLVHDLSPMVIEHLPLARQRLEIFVKRLRGY
;
A
#
# COMPACT_ATOMS: atom_id res chain seq x y z
N MET A 1 0.11 -6.89 5.39
CA MET A 1 1.58 -6.79 5.22
C MET A 1 1.87 -5.36 4.77
N ARG A 2 2.90 -4.68 5.30
CA ARG A 2 3.12 -3.24 5.01
C ARG A 2 3.46 -3.01 3.53
N LYS A 3 2.45 -2.74 2.70
CA LYS A 3 2.55 -2.52 1.25
C LYS A 3 3.64 -1.50 0.86
N ILE A 4 3.88 -0.50 1.70
CA ILE A 4 4.89 0.53 1.45
C ILE A 4 6.32 -0.04 1.30
N LEU A 5 6.60 -1.21 1.87
CA LEU A 5 7.92 -1.84 1.77
C LEU A 5 8.23 -2.28 0.33
N PHE A 6 7.22 -2.71 -0.43
CA PHE A 6 7.41 -3.05 -1.85
C PHE A 6 7.78 -1.80 -2.66
N ILE A 7 7.12 -0.67 -2.39
CA ILE A 7 7.41 0.59 -3.08
C ILE A 7 8.81 1.11 -2.69
N LEU A 8 9.12 1.20 -1.39
CA LEU A 8 10.41 1.74 -0.93
C LEU A 8 11.59 0.81 -1.19
N GLY A 9 11.37 -0.50 -1.33
CA GLY A 9 12.39 -1.46 -1.70
C GLY A 9 12.85 -1.32 -3.15
N GLU A 10 11.92 -0.99 -4.04
CA GLU A 10 12.16 -0.89 -5.48
C GLU A 10 12.68 0.48 -5.93
N LEU A 11 12.27 1.56 -5.27
CA LEU A 11 12.65 2.90 -5.68
C LEU A 11 14.12 3.22 -5.35
N SER A 12 14.79 4.00 -6.20
CA SER A 12 16.10 4.57 -5.89
C SER A 12 16.02 5.61 -4.76
N ASN A 13 17.17 6.00 -4.18
CA ASN A 13 17.18 7.00 -3.11
C ASN A 13 16.66 8.38 -3.58
N SER A 14 16.99 8.79 -4.80
CA SER A 14 16.48 10.03 -5.40
C SER A 14 14.96 9.97 -5.60
N ASN A 15 14.42 8.81 -5.98
CA ASN A 15 12.99 8.61 -6.15
C ASN A 15 12.23 8.62 -4.82
N VAL A 16 12.82 8.09 -3.75
CA VAL A 16 12.27 8.20 -2.38
C VAL A 16 12.28 9.66 -1.91
N GLU A 17 13.33 10.42 -2.20
CA GLU A 17 13.41 11.84 -1.87
C GLU A 17 12.37 12.67 -2.65
N TRP A 18 12.21 12.38 -3.94
CA TRP A 18 11.16 13.00 -4.75
C TRP A 18 9.76 12.74 -4.18
N LEU A 19 9.46 11.50 -3.74
CA LEU A 19 8.18 11.18 -3.09
C LEU A 19 7.96 12.03 -1.83
N LEU A 20 8.99 12.19 -0.99
CA LEU A 20 8.92 13.00 0.22
C LEU A 20 8.61 14.47 -0.07
N LEU A 21 9.21 15.03 -1.14
CA LEU A 21 9.02 16.42 -1.55
C LEU A 21 7.67 16.66 -2.25
N SER A 22 7.13 15.63 -2.92
CA SER A 22 5.93 15.75 -3.75
C SER A 22 4.63 15.43 -3.01
N GLY A 23 4.74 14.86 -1.81
CA GLY A 23 3.59 14.60 -0.95
C GLY A 23 3.58 15.49 0.29
N ARG A 24 2.52 15.34 1.08
CA ARG A 24 2.36 16.04 2.36
C ARG A 24 1.75 15.14 3.41
N LYS A 25 2.00 15.48 4.67
CA LYS A 25 1.24 14.90 5.77
C LYS A 25 -0.16 15.47 5.83
N GLU A 26 -1.11 14.61 6.15
CA GLU A 26 -2.51 15.00 6.34
C GLU A 26 -3.05 14.27 7.57
N GLN A 27 -3.67 15.04 8.46
CA GLN A 27 -4.31 14.52 9.65
C GLN A 27 -5.75 14.12 9.29
N VAL A 28 -6.15 12.93 9.73
CA VAL A 28 -7.45 12.34 9.39
C VAL A 28 -8.17 12.04 10.69
N SER A 29 -9.26 12.75 10.95
CA SER A 29 -10.07 12.54 12.15
C SER A 29 -10.82 11.22 12.11
N MET A 30 -11.08 10.63 13.28
CA MET A 30 -11.96 9.46 13.41
C MET A 30 -13.27 9.63 12.64
N GLY A 31 -13.73 8.58 11.95
CA GLY A 31 -14.95 8.57 11.16
C GLY A 31 -14.81 9.15 9.75
N THR A 32 -13.68 9.77 9.42
CA THR A 32 -13.45 10.32 8.08
C THR A 32 -13.35 9.19 7.05
N ARG A 33 -14.11 9.32 5.96
CA ARG A 33 -14.03 8.46 4.78
C ARG A 33 -12.90 8.96 3.88
N LEU A 34 -11.73 8.32 3.96
CA LEU A 34 -10.56 8.72 3.18
C LEU A 34 -10.67 8.30 1.72
N VAL A 35 -11.34 7.17 1.48
CA VAL A 35 -11.68 6.63 0.17
C VAL A 35 -13.14 6.21 0.23
N GLN A 36 -13.92 6.44 -0.83
CA GLN A 36 -15.34 6.09 -0.88
C GLN A 36 -15.65 5.22 -2.10
N GLU A 37 -16.43 4.16 -1.88
CA GLU A 37 -16.90 3.26 -2.93
C GLU A 37 -17.62 4.03 -4.03
N GLY A 38 -17.31 3.69 -5.28
CA GLY A 38 -17.93 4.32 -6.46
C GLY A 38 -17.50 5.75 -6.76
N HIS A 39 -16.68 6.38 -5.91
CA HIS A 39 -16.21 7.76 -6.09
C HIS A 39 -14.75 7.80 -6.53
N SER A 40 -14.42 8.66 -7.49
CA SER A 40 -13.04 8.81 -7.96
C SER A 40 -12.09 9.22 -6.81
N VAL A 41 -10.92 8.58 -6.75
CA VAL A 41 -9.84 8.93 -5.82
C VAL A 41 -8.67 9.50 -6.62
N ASP A 42 -8.36 10.77 -6.40
CA ASP A 42 -7.25 11.46 -7.08
C ASP A 42 -6.02 11.63 -6.15
N ALA A 43 -5.73 10.59 -5.38
CA ALA A 43 -4.57 10.59 -4.50
C ALA A 43 -4.12 9.19 -4.12
N PHE A 44 -2.81 9.09 -3.93
CA PHE A 44 -2.18 8.00 -3.19
C PHE A 44 -2.05 8.37 -1.73
N TYR A 45 -2.42 7.44 -0.86
CA TYR A 45 -2.24 7.60 0.58
C TYR A 45 -1.34 6.50 1.13
N ILE A 46 -0.43 6.87 2.02
CA ILE A 46 0.34 5.95 2.85
C ILE A 46 -0.08 6.18 4.29
N ILE A 47 -0.53 5.14 4.99
CA ILE A 47 -0.88 5.25 6.41
C ILE A 47 0.42 5.36 7.21
N LEU A 48 0.67 6.51 7.83
CA LEU A 48 1.85 6.71 8.67
C LEU A 48 1.59 6.24 10.10
N ASN A 49 0.40 6.56 10.62
CA ASN A 49 -0.07 6.17 11.94
C ASN A 49 -1.60 6.12 11.95
N GLY A 50 -2.19 5.25 12.77
CA GLY A 50 -3.63 5.10 12.86
C GLY A 50 -4.13 3.75 12.36
N GLU A 51 -5.45 3.63 12.33
CA GLU A 51 -6.17 2.45 11.88
C GLU A 51 -7.40 2.86 11.06
N PHE A 52 -7.66 2.08 10.02
CA PHE A 52 -8.75 2.29 9.10
C PHE A 52 -9.46 0.96 8.86
N LYS A 53 -10.78 0.98 8.76
CA LYS A 53 -11.56 -0.18 8.30
C LYS A 53 -11.94 -0.02 6.84
N VAL A 54 -12.02 -1.15 6.14
CA VAL A 54 -12.47 -1.24 4.76
C VAL A 54 -13.84 -1.90 4.75
N ILE A 55 -14.84 -1.21 4.21
CA ILE A 55 -16.21 -1.69 4.13
C ILE A 55 -16.69 -1.70 2.68
N VAL A 56 -17.63 -2.60 2.37
CA VAL A 56 -18.36 -2.61 1.10
C VAL A 56 -19.79 -2.15 1.37
N GLU A 57 -20.11 -0.93 0.97
CA GLU A 57 -21.40 -0.27 1.22
C GLU A 57 -22.53 -1.01 0.50
N SER A 58 -22.26 -1.47 -0.72
CA SER A 58 -23.19 -2.31 -1.49
C SER A 58 -23.50 -3.68 -0.86
N GLN A 59 -22.77 -4.07 0.20
CA GLN A 59 -23.00 -5.29 0.98
C GLN A 59 -23.39 -4.98 2.44
N ASN A 60 -24.28 -4.00 2.67
CA ASN A 60 -24.74 -3.59 4.00
C ASN A 60 -23.59 -3.20 4.94
N ASP A 61 -22.66 -2.36 4.45
CA ASP A 61 -21.47 -1.91 5.18
C ASP A 61 -20.61 -3.05 5.74
N ARG A 62 -20.58 -4.20 5.05
CA ARG A 62 -19.78 -5.35 5.45
C ARG A 62 -18.31 -4.97 5.53
N GLU A 63 -17.72 -5.11 6.71
CA GLU A 63 -16.28 -4.95 6.90
C GLU A 63 -15.52 -6.13 6.29
N ILE A 64 -14.52 -5.82 5.47
CA ILE A 64 -13.73 -6.82 4.74
C ILE A 64 -12.25 -6.82 5.11
N ALA A 65 -11.75 -5.72 5.71
CA ALA A 65 -10.36 -5.62 6.16
C ALA A 65 -10.15 -4.48 7.14
N VAL A 66 -9.05 -4.56 7.89
CA VAL A 66 -8.51 -3.47 8.71
C VAL A 66 -7.10 -3.14 8.22
N LEU A 67 -6.83 -1.85 8.00
CA LEU A 67 -5.58 -1.31 7.48
C LEU A 67 -4.89 -0.47 8.55
N ARG A 68 -3.56 -0.58 8.61
CA ARG A 68 -2.72 0.05 9.64
C ARG A 68 -1.49 0.72 9.01
N SER A 69 -0.63 1.28 9.85
CA SER A 69 0.63 1.91 9.43
C SER A 69 1.43 1.05 8.45
N GLY A 70 1.85 1.66 7.34
CA GLY A 70 2.58 1.04 6.23
C GLY A 70 1.70 0.48 5.11
N GLU A 71 0.38 0.51 5.24
CA GLU A 71 -0.54 0.23 4.14
C GLU A 71 -0.63 1.42 3.17
N VAL A 72 -0.92 1.10 1.92
CA VAL A 72 -1.10 2.05 0.80
C VAL A 72 -2.55 1.94 0.31
N LEU A 73 -3.15 3.09 0.00
CA LEU A 73 -4.53 3.25 -0.46
C LEU A 73 -4.58 4.05 -1.76
N GLY A 74 -5.62 3.81 -2.56
CA GLY A 74 -5.83 4.48 -3.85
C GLY A 74 -5.02 3.87 -5.01
N GLU A 75 -4.26 2.81 -4.73
CA GLU A 75 -3.29 2.25 -5.66
C GLU A 75 -3.92 1.59 -6.88
N ILE A 76 -5.03 0.88 -6.67
CA ILE A 76 -5.73 0.20 -7.76
C ILE A 76 -6.42 1.22 -8.64
N SER A 77 -7.22 2.11 -8.03
CA SER A 77 -7.97 3.14 -8.76
C SER A 77 -7.07 4.08 -9.55
N PHE A 78 -5.86 4.33 -9.07
CA PHE A 78 -4.87 5.07 -9.84
C PHE A 78 -4.40 4.31 -11.09
N LEU A 79 -4.15 3.00 -10.97
CA LEU A 79 -3.63 2.19 -12.08
C LEU A 79 -4.66 1.88 -13.15
N ASP A 80 -5.87 1.49 -12.74
CA ASP A 80 -6.91 1.02 -13.67
C ASP A 80 -7.95 2.09 -13.99
N THR A 81 -7.82 3.28 -13.40
CA THR A 81 -8.69 4.45 -13.57
C THR A 81 -10.15 4.22 -13.16
N ARG A 82 -10.46 3.11 -12.48
CA ARG A 82 -11.82 2.79 -12.03
C ARG A 82 -12.03 3.27 -10.59
N PRO A 83 -13.27 3.64 -10.24
CA PRO A 83 -13.60 3.96 -8.86
C PRO A 83 -13.30 2.78 -7.90
N PRO A 84 -12.99 3.06 -6.63
CA PRO A 84 -12.81 2.04 -5.61
C PRO A 84 -14.07 1.17 -5.45
N VAL A 85 -13.84 -0.11 -5.13
CA VAL A 85 -14.89 -1.10 -4.85
C VAL A 85 -15.23 -1.22 -3.36
N ALA A 86 -14.65 -0.35 -2.53
CA ALA A 86 -14.85 -0.35 -1.09
C ALA A 86 -14.54 1.04 -0.52
N THR A 87 -15.19 1.38 0.59
CA THR A 87 -14.96 2.60 1.38
C THR A 87 -13.91 2.32 2.46
N VAL A 88 -13.01 3.28 2.69
CA VAL A 88 -11.99 3.21 3.75
C VAL A 88 -12.24 4.32 4.76
N ILE A 89 -12.46 3.94 6.02
CA ILE A 89 -12.88 4.85 7.10
C ILE A 89 -11.88 4.81 8.24
N ALA A 90 -11.44 5.97 8.72
CA ALA A 90 -10.61 6.08 9.91
C ALA A 90 -11.37 5.59 11.16
N THR A 91 -10.84 4.62 11.89
CA THR A 91 -11.44 4.13 13.15
C THR A 91 -10.95 4.92 14.36
N GLN A 92 -9.90 5.73 14.18
CA GLN A 92 -9.33 6.63 15.17
C GLN A 92 -8.66 7.82 14.48
N ASP A 93 -8.28 8.85 15.23
CA ASP A 93 -7.44 9.92 14.70
C ASP A 93 -6.13 9.35 14.16
N SER A 94 -5.84 9.72 12.93
CA SER A 94 -4.84 9.07 12.09
C SER A 94 -4.00 10.09 11.35
N LEU A 95 -2.84 9.64 10.85
CA LEU A 95 -1.92 10.44 10.06
C LEU A 95 -1.58 9.69 8.78
N VAL A 96 -1.76 10.34 7.64
CA VAL A 96 -1.43 9.79 6.33
C VAL A 96 -0.43 10.68 5.60
N PHE A 97 0.32 10.09 4.67
CA PHE A 97 1.07 10.82 3.67
C PHE A 97 0.28 10.78 2.37
N ARG A 98 -0.10 11.95 1.87
CA ARG A 98 -0.91 12.12 0.65
C ARG A 98 -0.01 12.60 -0.49
N ILE A 99 -0.11 11.93 -1.63
CA ILE A 99 0.48 12.34 -2.91
C ILE A 99 -0.66 12.52 -3.91
N SER A 100 -0.67 13.62 -4.64
CA SER A 100 -1.67 13.85 -5.70
C SER A 100 -1.50 12.86 -6.84
N GLY A 101 -2.62 12.34 -7.36
CA GLY A 101 -2.61 11.50 -8.56
C GLY A 101 -2.01 12.22 -9.77
N ALA A 102 -2.36 13.49 -9.99
CA ALA A 102 -1.79 14.30 -11.07
C ALA A 102 -0.26 14.41 -11.01
N VAL A 103 0.31 14.76 -9.85
CA VAL A 103 1.76 14.89 -9.65
C VAL A 103 2.48 13.57 -9.87
N LEU A 104 1.91 12.47 -9.37
CA LEU A 104 2.47 11.15 -9.59
C LEU A 104 2.39 10.73 -11.06
N SER A 105 1.28 11.01 -11.74
CA SER A 105 1.07 10.71 -13.15
C SER A 105 2.06 11.47 -14.05
N GLU A 106 2.31 12.74 -13.76
CA GLU A 106 3.31 13.55 -14.47
C GLU A 106 4.71 12.94 -14.31
N LYS A 107 5.11 12.62 -13.07
CA LYS A 107 6.40 11.99 -12.82
C LYS A 107 6.58 10.63 -13.53
N LEU A 108 5.53 9.82 -13.58
CA LEU A 108 5.55 8.53 -14.30
C LEU A 108 5.69 8.70 -15.82
N LYS A 109 5.22 9.82 -16.39
CA LYS A 109 5.37 10.13 -17.82
C LYS A 109 6.76 10.65 -18.13
N ASP A 110 7.30 11.50 -17.27
CA ASP A 110 8.55 12.20 -17.52
C ASP A 110 9.80 11.36 -17.18
N ASP A 111 9.67 10.39 -16.28
CA ASP A 111 10.77 9.56 -15.80
C ASP A 111 10.46 8.07 -15.96
N GLY A 112 11.00 7.49 -17.03
CA GLY A 112 10.83 6.07 -17.35
C GLY A 112 11.48 5.12 -16.34
N GLU A 113 12.55 5.53 -15.66
CA GLU A 113 13.19 4.73 -14.60
C GLU A 113 12.27 4.68 -13.37
N PHE A 114 11.78 5.85 -12.93
CA PHE A 114 10.79 5.92 -11.86
C PHE A 114 9.54 5.09 -12.18
N ALA A 115 9.02 5.20 -13.41
CA ALA A 115 7.87 4.42 -13.85
C ALA A 115 8.12 2.92 -13.79
N ALA A 116 9.27 2.44 -14.28
CA ALA A 116 9.61 1.03 -14.25
C ALA A 116 9.64 0.48 -12.80
N HIS A 117 10.31 1.17 -11.88
CA HIS A 117 10.38 0.77 -10.47
C HIS A 117 9.02 0.85 -9.79
N PHE A 118 8.24 1.90 -10.06
CA PHE A 118 6.91 2.06 -9.48
C PHE A 118 5.96 0.95 -9.92
N TYR A 119 5.87 0.69 -11.24
CA TYR A 119 5.00 -0.37 -11.74
C TYR A 119 5.47 -1.76 -11.31
N ARG A 120 6.79 -1.99 -11.21
CA ARG A 120 7.34 -3.23 -10.65
C ARG A 120 6.93 -3.42 -9.19
N ALA A 121 7.01 -2.37 -8.37
CA ALA A 121 6.56 -2.42 -6.99
C ALA A 121 5.07 -2.77 -6.87
N ILE A 122 4.21 -2.14 -7.68
CA ILE A 122 2.79 -2.45 -7.66
C ILE A 122 2.52 -3.87 -8.17
N ALA A 123 3.23 -4.33 -9.21
CA ALA A 123 3.08 -5.69 -9.72
C ALA A 123 3.44 -6.75 -8.66
N LEU A 124 4.54 -6.54 -7.91
CA LEU A 124 4.93 -7.43 -6.81
C LEU A 124 3.90 -7.41 -5.68
N PHE A 125 3.43 -6.23 -5.31
CA PHE A 125 2.37 -6.05 -4.31
C PHE A 125 1.07 -6.76 -4.71
N LEU A 126 0.61 -6.60 -5.95
CA LEU A 126 -0.61 -7.25 -6.44
C LEU A 126 -0.44 -8.76 -6.57
N ALA A 127 0.74 -9.24 -6.97
CA ALA A 127 1.05 -10.67 -7.02
C ALA A 127 1.01 -11.29 -5.61
N ASP A 128 1.59 -10.62 -4.61
CA ASP A 128 1.50 -11.03 -3.20
C ASP A 128 0.04 -11.06 -2.71
N ARG A 129 -0.72 -10.00 -3.00
CA ARG A 129 -2.15 -9.93 -2.65
C ARG A 129 -2.96 -11.06 -3.28
N ILE A 130 -2.73 -11.40 -4.55
CA ILE A 130 -3.42 -12.50 -5.23
C ILE A 130 -3.09 -13.83 -4.53
N ARG A 131 -1.81 -14.11 -4.22
CA ARG A 131 -1.42 -15.35 -3.52
C ARG A 131 -2.11 -15.47 -2.17
N ASN A 132 -2.13 -14.38 -1.40
CA ASN A 132 -2.80 -14.34 -0.10
C ASN A 132 -4.32 -14.51 -0.22
N THR A 133 -4.94 -13.93 -1.24
CA THR A 133 -6.39 -14.05 -1.48
C THR A 133 -6.76 -15.46 -1.94
N VAL A 134 -5.99 -16.07 -2.85
CA VAL A 134 -6.22 -17.43 -3.33
C VAL A 134 -5.97 -18.47 -2.23
N GLY A 135 -4.97 -18.24 -1.37
CA GLY A 135 -4.73 -19.06 -0.18
C GLY A 135 -5.93 -19.07 0.78
N LEU A 136 -6.56 -17.90 0.99
CA LEU A 136 -7.77 -17.77 1.81
C LEU A 136 -9.03 -18.40 1.18
N LEU A 137 -9.05 -18.57 -0.14
CA LEU A 137 -10.14 -19.23 -0.87
C LEU A 137 -10.01 -20.77 -0.91
N GLY A 138 -9.02 -21.35 -0.21
CA GLY A 138 -8.95 -22.80 0.03
C GLY A 138 -8.40 -23.64 -1.13
N TYR A 139 -7.65 -23.06 -2.06
CA TYR A 139 -6.92 -23.83 -3.09
C TYR A 139 -5.54 -24.33 -2.64
N GLY A 140 -5.19 -24.14 -1.36
CA GLY A 140 -4.02 -24.77 -0.74
C GLY A 140 -4.39 -26.14 -0.18
N GLN A 141 -3.81 -27.19 -0.75
CA GLN A 141 -3.89 -28.57 -0.25
C GLN A 141 -3.68 -28.63 1.28
N GLU A 142 -4.47 -29.46 1.97
CA GLU A 142 -4.20 -29.86 3.36
C GLU A 142 -2.83 -30.55 3.41
N TYR A 143 -1.78 -29.80 3.74
CA TYR A 143 -0.49 -30.39 4.05
C TYR A 143 -0.47 -30.80 5.53
N PRO A 144 -0.02 -32.02 5.87
CA PRO A 144 0.17 -32.45 7.25
C PRO A 144 1.05 -31.47 8.02
N SER A 145 0.72 -31.25 9.29
CA SER A 145 1.27 -30.22 10.19
C SER A 145 2.78 -30.23 10.42
N ASP A 146 3.52 -31.23 9.90
CA ASP A 146 4.96 -31.42 10.12
C ASP A 146 5.82 -31.26 8.85
N SER A 147 5.30 -30.63 7.79
CA SER A 147 6.10 -30.45 6.56
C SER A 147 7.07 -29.26 6.65
N PRO A 148 8.38 -29.45 6.35
CA PRO A 148 9.35 -28.34 6.24
C PRO A 148 8.99 -27.28 5.19
N LEU A 149 8.05 -27.59 4.28
CA LEU A 149 7.58 -26.71 3.21
C LEU A 149 6.62 -25.60 3.70
N GLN A 150 6.06 -25.72 4.92
CA GLN A 150 5.15 -24.72 5.48
C GLN A 150 5.87 -23.40 5.82
N LEU A 151 7.17 -23.44 6.10
CA LEU A 151 7.99 -22.28 6.48
C LEU A 151 8.48 -21.44 5.28
N VAL A 152 8.30 -21.90 4.04
CA VAL A 152 8.95 -21.31 2.84
C VAL A 152 8.03 -20.32 2.10
N HIS A 153 6.76 -20.18 2.49
CA HIS A 153 5.74 -19.69 1.54
C HIS A 153 5.10 -18.32 1.79
N ASP A 154 5.73 -17.41 2.54
CA ASP A 154 5.12 -16.10 2.81
C ASP A 154 5.70 -14.93 1.99
N LEU A 155 6.86 -15.08 1.34
CA LEU A 155 7.47 -14.01 0.53
C LEU A 155 8.24 -14.59 -0.66
N SER A 156 8.18 -13.91 -1.82
CA SER A 156 9.09 -14.22 -2.93
C SER A 156 10.54 -14.00 -2.46
N PRO A 157 11.51 -14.88 -2.82
CA PRO A 157 12.93 -14.71 -2.48
C PRO A 157 13.47 -13.30 -2.83
N MET A 158 12.95 -12.72 -3.90
CA MET A 158 13.30 -11.38 -4.35
C MET A 158 12.81 -10.27 -3.41
N VAL A 159 11.68 -10.45 -2.75
CA VAL A 159 11.16 -9.49 -1.74
C VAL A 159 11.97 -9.60 -0.46
N ILE A 160 12.40 -10.82 -0.09
CA ILE A 160 13.26 -11.07 1.07
C ILE A 160 14.61 -10.36 0.90
N GLU A 161 15.20 -10.40 -0.29
CA GLU A 161 16.47 -9.74 -0.61
C GLU A 161 16.41 -8.22 -0.40
N HIS A 162 15.31 -7.57 -0.82
CA HIS A 162 15.16 -6.11 -0.74
C HIS A 162 14.58 -5.63 0.60
N LEU A 163 14.12 -6.54 1.46
CA LEU A 163 13.42 -6.22 2.71
C LEU A 163 14.27 -5.41 3.70
N PRO A 164 15.58 -5.68 3.91
CA PRO A 164 16.40 -4.88 4.81
C PRO A 164 16.50 -3.41 4.37
N LEU A 165 16.70 -3.18 3.07
CA LEU A 165 16.78 -1.85 2.49
C LEU A 165 15.44 -1.11 2.56
N ALA A 166 14.35 -1.80 2.21
CA ALA A 166 12.99 -1.27 2.30
C ALA A 166 12.66 -0.82 3.74
N ARG A 167 13.04 -1.63 4.73
CA ARG A 167 12.82 -1.31 6.15
C ARG A 167 13.63 -0.09 6.58
N GLN A 168 14.91 -0.02 6.23
CA GLN A 168 15.76 1.13 6.55
C GLN A 168 15.20 2.42 5.93
N ARG A 169 14.77 2.36 4.66
CA ARG A 169 14.16 3.50 3.97
C ARG A 169 12.83 3.90 4.60
N LEU A 170 11.99 2.96 5.01
CA LEU A 170 10.75 3.28 5.72
C LEU A 170 11.03 4.01 7.04
N GLU A 171 12.05 3.58 7.79
CA GLU A 171 12.44 4.26 9.03
C GLU A 171 12.94 5.68 8.76
N ILE A 172 13.76 5.90 7.74
CA ILE A 172 14.23 7.23 7.32
C ILE A 172 13.05 8.09 6.85
N PHE A 173 12.17 7.53 6.02
CA PHE A 173 10.98 8.19 5.50
C PHE A 173 10.10 8.67 6.66
N VAL A 174 9.80 7.80 7.62
CA VAL A 174 9.02 8.13 8.81
C VAL A 174 9.74 9.14 9.71
N LYS A 175 11.07 9.05 9.88
CA LYS A 175 11.86 10.01 10.67
C LYS A 175 11.86 11.41 10.07
N ARG A 176 12.19 11.54 8.77
CA ARG A 176 12.15 12.82 8.03
C ARG A 176 10.78 13.46 8.10
N LEU A 177 9.74 12.64 7.95
CA LEU A 177 8.38 13.10 8.11
C LEU A 177 8.17 13.66 9.53
N ARG A 178 8.63 13.00 10.59
CA ARG A 178 8.48 13.44 11.99
C ARG A 178 9.29 14.70 12.37
N GLY A 179 10.17 15.22 11.50
CA GLY A 179 10.87 16.49 11.75
C GLY A 179 12.01 16.41 12.76
N TYR A 180 12.66 15.24 12.89
CA TYR A 180 13.90 15.06 13.66
C TYR A 180 15.11 14.92 12.74
#